data_AF-A0AAU1RPS8-F1
#
_entry.id   AF-A0AAU1RPS8-F1
#
_cell.length_a   1.000
_cell.length_b   1.000
_cell.length_c   1.000
_cell.angle_alpha   90.00
_cell.angle_beta   90.00
_cell.angle_gamma   90.00
#
_symmetry.space_group_name_H-M   'P 1'
#
loop_
_entity.id
_entity.type
_entity.pdbx_description
1 polymer ?
#
loop_
_entity_poly.entity_id
_entity_poly.type
_entity_poly.pdbx_seq_one_letter_code
_entity_poly.pdbx_strand_id
1 'polypeptide(L)'
;MAILDRVGRDREEVLRVEGESGLSYASGLPAQDVEALLRGDRALSDTAVGLGADPVEVRRRRVVERILFLRATRLLRLPYGQCRIYSLAEIAAGAGTSAQWLDKMIKTGRVPNLDHADGIARFFGERIDFLVDPPAEALDRVLQRIHVGLLEQAVERQDADVHRFKNAGPADDVMSELGVVGNAARCLADVPDETAKPIVALIESIARRAREDRAREIRDALDAPGATKAE
;
A
#
# COMPACT_ATOMS: atom_id res chain seq x y z
N MET A 1 -1.70 -1.43 -20.03
CA MET A 1 -2.89 -1.00 -19.25
C MET A 1 -2.51 -1.00 -17.80
N ALA A 2 -2.80 0.07 -17.08
CA ALA A 2 -2.52 0.15 -15.65
C ALA A 2 -3.45 -0.79 -14.88
N ILE A 3 -3.01 -1.32 -13.73
CA ILE A 3 -3.82 -2.22 -12.89
C ILE A 3 -5.15 -1.57 -12.47
N LEU A 4 -5.15 -0.24 -12.29
CA LEU A 4 -6.34 0.55 -11.97
C LEU A 4 -7.41 0.48 -13.05
N ASP A 5 -7.01 0.58 -14.33
CA ASP A 5 -7.93 0.47 -15.48
C ASP A 5 -8.63 -0.88 -15.50
N ARG A 6 -7.88 -1.93 -15.14
CA ARG A 6 -8.36 -3.31 -15.15
C ARG A 6 -9.36 -3.58 -14.02
N VAL A 7 -9.15 -2.98 -12.86
CA VAL A 7 -10.07 -3.09 -11.73
C VAL A 7 -11.22 -2.08 -11.85
N GLY A 8 -11.07 -1.03 -12.66
CA GLY A 8 -12.04 0.05 -12.80
C GLY A 8 -12.06 1.00 -11.61
N ARG A 9 -10.89 1.24 -11.00
CA ARG A 9 -10.72 2.12 -9.84
C ARG A 9 -10.08 3.43 -10.25
N ASP A 10 -10.53 4.51 -9.62
CA ASP A 10 -9.93 5.82 -9.80
C ASP A 10 -8.64 5.96 -8.98
N ARG A 11 -7.63 6.63 -9.55
CA ARG A 11 -6.34 6.82 -8.89
C ARG A 11 -6.45 7.70 -7.65
N GLU A 12 -7.27 8.75 -7.69
CA GLU A 12 -7.45 9.69 -6.58
C GLU A 12 -8.19 9.03 -5.41
N GLU A 13 -9.09 8.08 -5.72
CA GLU A 13 -9.73 7.25 -4.70
C GLU A 13 -8.73 6.31 -4.02
N VAL A 14 -7.90 5.60 -4.81
CA VAL A 14 -6.93 4.62 -4.29
C VAL A 14 -5.78 5.26 -3.54
N LEU A 15 -5.29 6.41 -4.02
CA LEU A 15 -4.17 7.14 -3.42
C LEU A 15 -4.63 8.32 -2.57
N ARG A 16 -5.88 8.30 -2.10
CA ARG A 16 -6.43 9.33 -1.23
C ARG A 16 -5.53 9.52 -0.02
N VAL A 17 -5.12 10.76 0.24
CA VAL A 17 -4.19 11.06 1.35
C VAL A 17 -4.91 11.02 2.70
N GLU A 18 -6.06 11.67 2.80
CA GLU A 18 -6.78 11.89 4.07
C GLU A 18 -8.01 10.99 4.26
N GLY A 19 -8.48 10.89 5.52
CA GLY A 19 -9.64 10.09 5.93
C GLY A 19 -9.27 8.69 6.42
N GLU A 20 -10.24 7.95 6.97
CA GLU A 20 -10.02 6.61 7.56
C GLU A 20 -9.53 5.56 6.55
N SER A 21 -9.80 5.75 5.26
CA SER A 21 -9.28 4.89 4.18
C SER A 21 -8.06 5.50 3.49
N GLY A 22 -7.58 6.65 3.97
CA GLY A 22 -6.48 7.38 3.35
C GLY A 22 -5.10 6.86 3.75
N LEU A 23 -4.10 7.20 2.94
CA LEU A 23 -2.71 6.83 3.13
C LEU A 23 -2.13 7.38 4.44
N SER A 24 -2.50 8.59 4.86
CA SER A 24 -2.10 9.17 6.14
C SER A 24 -2.55 8.31 7.31
N TYR A 25 -3.84 7.94 7.33
CA TYR A 25 -4.42 7.11 8.37
C TYR A 25 -3.74 5.73 8.45
N ALA A 26 -3.52 5.09 7.29
CA ALA A 26 -2.96 3.75 7.21
C ALA A 26 -1.44 3.67 7.48
N SER A 27 -0.69 4.75 7.20
CA SER A 27 0.77 4.81 7.39
C SER A 27 1.18 5.43 8.73
N GLY A 28 0.29 6.19 9.37
CA GLY A 28 0.59 6.96 10.58
C GLY A 28 1.39 8.23 10.31
N LEU A 29 1.42 8.68 9.06
CA LEU A 29 2.16 9.88 8.65
C LEU A 29 1.22 11.08 8.52
N PRO A 30 1.67 12.30 8.85
CA PRO A 30 0.97 13.52 8.49
C PRO A 30 0.69 13.60 6.97
N ALA A 31 -0.45 14.17 6.57
CA ALA A 31 -0.84 14.29 5.16
C ALA A 31 0.26 14.93 4.29
N GLN A 32 0.88 16.01 4.79
CA GLN A 32 1.99 16.70 4.14
C GLN A 32 3.24 15.82 3.89
N ASP A 33 3.53 14.87 4.80
CA ASP A 33 4.66 13.95 4.62
C ASP A 33 4.33 12.89 3.57
N VAL A 34 3.08 12.41 3.55
CA VAL A 34 2.59 11.50 2.51
C VAL A 34 2.68 12.17 1.14
N GLU A 35 2.19 13.40 1.01
CA GLU A 35 2.25 14.16 -0.25
C GLU A 35 3.68 14.39 -0.73
N ALA A 36 4.61 14.73 0.18
CA ALA A 36 6.02 14.88 -0.15
C ALA A 36 6.61 13.55 -0.67
N LEU A 37 6.38 12.45 0.06
CA LEU A 37 6.89 11.14 -0.32
C LEU A 37 6.30 10.63 -1.65
N LEU A 38 5.01 10.89 -1.92
CA LEU A 38 4.37 10.54 -3.20
C LEU A 38 4.95 11.33 -4.38
N ARG A 39 5.50 12.53 -4.14
CA ARG A 39 6.25 13.32 -5.13
C ARG A 39 7.70 12.87 -5.29
N GLY A 40 8.18 11.93 -4.47
CA GLY A 40 9.57 11.48 -4.43
C GLY A 40 10.49 12.35 -3.55
N ASP A 41 9.92 13.29 -2.79
CA ASP A 41 10.66 14.12 -1.84
C ASP A 41 10.89 13.37 -0.52
N ARG A 42 11.75 13.94 0.35
CA ARG A 42 11.89 13.46 1.74
C ARG A 42 10.71 13.93 2.59
N ALA A 43 10.37 13.16 3.62
CA ALA A 43 9.37 13.57 4.60
C ALA A 43 9.77 14.90 5.26
N LEU A 44 8.82 15.83 5.35
CA LEU A 44 9.06 17.17 5.88
C LEU A 44 9.45 17.10 7.35
N SER A 45 8.83 16.19 8.11
CA SER A 45 9.19 15.93 9.51
C SER A 45 10.64 15.51 9.70
N ASP A 46 11.23 14.77 8.73
CA ASP A 46 12.65 14.41 8.77
C ASP A 46 13.56 15.59 8.36
N THR A 47 13.07 16.52 7.52
CA THR A 47 13.83 17.73 7.12
C THR A 47 13.83 18.84 8.16
N ALA A 48 12.77 18.97 8.96
CA ALA A 48 12.67 19.94 10.04
C ALA A 48 13.64 19.63 11.18
N VAL A 49 14.03 18.37 11.31
CA VAL A 49 15.09 17.93 12.19
C VAL A 49 16.42 18.20 11.48
N GLY A 50 16.97 19.40 11.72
CA GLY A 50 18.14 19.92 11.00
C GLY A 50 19.34 18.97 10.93
N LEU A 51 20.22 19.22 9.96
CA LEU A 51 21.49 18.51 9.76
C LEU A 51 22.30 18.48 11.07
N GLY A 52 22.27 17.35 11.79
CA GLY A 52 23.01 17.17 13.05
C GLY A 52 22.21 16.61 14.23
N ALA A 53 20.92 16.34 14.09
CA ALA A 53 20.19 15.64 15.16
C ALA A 53 20.61 14.17 15.27
N ASP A 54 20.69 13.67 16.50
CA ASP A 54 20.96 12.26 16.79
C ASP A 54 19.86 11.37 16.16
N PRO A 55 20.20 10.43 15.25
CA PRO A 55 19.24 9.51 14.64
C PRO A 55 18.37 8.76 15.65
N VAL A 56 18.89 8.50 16.85
CA VAL A 56 18.14 7.85 17.93
C VAL A 56 17.04 8.77 18.44
N GLU A 57 17.33 10.06 18.60
CA GLU A 57 16.35 11.05 19.07
C GLU A 57 15.26 11.32 18.02
N VAL A 58 15.61 11.31 16.73
CA VAL A 58 14.64 11.39 15.63
C VAL A 58 13.66 10.22 15.67
N ARG A 59 14.17 8.99 15.79
CA ARG A 59 13.34 7.79 15.90
C ARG A 59 12.44 7.84 17.14
N ARG A 60 13.01 8.27 18.26
CA ARG A 60 12.32 8.44 19.54
C ARG A 60 11.12 9.38 19.41
N ARG A 61 11.33 10.58 18.86
CA ARG A 61 10.26 11.55 18.64
C ARG A 61 9.16 11.00 17.73
N ARG A 62 9.55 10.34 16.63
CA ARG A 62 8.61 9.73 15.67
C ARG A 62 7.68 8.72 16.33
N VAL A 63 8.19 7.87 17.23
CA VAL A 63 7.37 6.92 17.98
C VAL A 63 6.30 7.65 18.80
N VAL A 64 6.69 8.72 19.49
CA VAL A 64 5.74 9.53 20.28
C VAL A 64 4.70 10.20 19.38
N GLU A 65 5.13 10.84 18.29
CA GLU A 65 4.25 11.49 17.31
C GLU A 65 3.24 10.50 16.73
N ARG A 66 3.66 9.28 16.40
CA ARG A 66 2.76 8.25 15.86
C ARG A 66 1.80 7.69 16.91
N ILE A 67 2.21 7.60 18.18
CA ILE A 67 1.28 7.26 19.26
C ILE A 67 0.20 8.35 19.41
N LEU A 68 0.61 9.62 19.35
CA LEU A 68 -0.33 10.75 19.37
C LEU A 68 -1.27 10.72 18.14
N PHE A 69 -0.73 10.38 16.97
CA PHE A 69 -1.51 10.20 15.74
C PHE A 69 -2.55 9.08 15.89
N LEU A 70 -2.17 7.91 16.41
CA LEU A 70 -3.11 6.82 16.68
C LEU A 70 -4.23 7.27 17.61
N ARG A 71 -3.90 7.96 18.70
CA ARG A 71 -4.90 8.46 19.64
C ARG A 71 -5.85 9.48 18.99
N ALA A 72 -5.37 10.31 18.08
CA ALA A 72 -6.17 11.33 17.40
C ALA A 72 -7.07 10.74 16.31
N THR A 73 -6.64 9.65 15.66
CA THR A 73 -7.31 9.11 14.46
C THR A 73 -8.13 7.86 14.73
N ARG A 74 -7.70 7.00 15.66
CA ARG A 74 -8.38 5.75 16.00
C ARG A 74 -9.40 6.01 17.11
N LEU A 75 -10.58 6.44 16.69
CA LEU A 75 -11.66 6.80 17.60
C LEU A 75 -12.48 5.58 18.03
N LEU A 76 -12.92 5.59 19.28
CA LEU A 76 -13.88 4.63 19.79
C LEU A 76 -15.26 4.94 19.19
N ARG A 77 -15.82 3.97 18.47
CA ARG A 77 -17.19 4.03 17.94
C ARG A 77 -18.18 3.69 19.04
N LEU A 78 -19.11 4.61 19.28
CA LEU A 78 -20.20 4.50 20.23
C LEU A 78 -21.51 4.15 19.50
N PRO A 79 -22.56 3.73 20.23
CA PRO A 79 -23.89 3.56 19.67
C PRO A 79 -24.36 4.83 18.95
N TYR A 80 -25.25 4.66 17.96
CA TYR A 80 -25.79 5.75 17.13
C TYR A 80 -24.77 6.48 16.25
N GLY A 81 -23.61 5.84 15.97
CA GLY A 81 -22.61 6.37 15.04
C GLY A 81 -21.76 7.50 15.61
N GLN A 82 -21.81 7.75 16.92
CA GLN A 82 -20.94 8.74 17.57
C GLN A 82 -19.52 8.19 17.71
N CYS A 83 -18.53 9.08 17.69
CA CYS A 83 -17.12 8.72 17.87
C CYS A 83 -16.51 9.57 18.99
N ARG A 84 -15.65 8.95 19.82
CA ARG A 84 -14.87 9.69 20.82
C ARG A 84 -13.42 9.21 20.88
N ILE A 85 -12.55 10.06 21.40
CA ILE A 85 -11.15 9.70 21.68
C ILE A 85 -11.11 8.73 22.88
N TYR A 86 -10.20 7.76 22.83
CA TYR A 86 -9.90 6.90 23.97
C TYR A 86 -9.27 7.70 25.11
N SER A 87 -9.76 7.46 26.34
CA SER A 87 -9.13 8.00 27.54
C SER A 87 -7.77 7.36 27.78
N LEU A 88 -6.88 8.06 28.48
CA LEU A 88 -5.56 7.50 28.83
C LEU A 88 -5.68 6.24 29.71
N ALA A 89 -6.73 6.15 30.53
CA ALA A 89 -6.99 4.98 31.35
C ALA A 89 -7.36 3.75 30.50
N GLU A 90 -8.19 3.93 29.47
CA GLU A 90 -8.57 2.86 28.54
C GLU A 90 -7.35 2.36 27.76
N ILE A 91 -6.55 3.28 27.22
CA ILE A 91 -5.32 2.93 26.50
C ILE A 91 -4.35 2.21 27.44
N ALA A 92 -4.15 2.74 28.66
CA ALA A 92 -3.25 2.15 29.64
C ALA A 92 -3.62 0.71 29.99
N ALA A 93 -4.90 0.48 30.27
CA ALA A 93 -5.43 -0.84 30.61
C ALA A 93 -5.24 -1.84 29.47
N GLY A 94 -5.52 -1.44 28.23
CA GLY A 94 -5.36 -2.32 27.08
C GLY A 94 -3.92 -2.53 26.61
N ALA A 95 -3.04 -1.56 26.86
CA ALA A 95 -1.62 -1.62 26.49
C ALA A 95 -0.72 -2.21 27.58
N GLY A 96 -1.25 -2.57 28.76
CA GLY A 96 -0.46 -3.09 29.87
C GLY A 96 0.47 -2.06 30.50
N THR A 97 0.06 -0.79 30.56
CA THR A 97 0.85 0.32 31.13
C THR A 97 0.02 1.17 32.11
N SER A 98 0.57 2.28 32.62
CA SER A 98 -0.16 3.17 33.54
C SER A 98 -0.60 4.47 32.86
N ALA A 99 -1.80 4.95 33.23
CA ALA A 99 -2.35 6.19 32.70
C ALA A 99 -1.49 7.41 33.04
N GLN A 100 -0.88 7.42 34.23
CA GLN A 100 0.05 8.47 34.65
C GLN A 100 1.33 8.45 33.81
N TRP A 101 1.83 7.26 33.45
CA TRP A 101 2.99 7.15 32.58
C TRP A 101 2.66 7.64 31.16
N LEU A 102 1.48 7.31 30.61
CA LEU A 102 1.02 7.86 29.32
C LEU A 102 0.88 9.38 29.36
N ASP A 103 0.29 9.94 30.41
CA ASP A 103 0.18 11.39 30.59
C ASP A 103 1.57 12.04 30.62
N LYS A 104 2.52 11.44 31.34
CA LYS A 104 3.91 11.91 31.37
C LYS A 104 4.58 11.80 29.99
N MET A 105 4.40 10.70 29.27
CA MET A 105 4.90 10.50 27.92
C MET A 105 4.43 11.62 26.99
N ILE A 106 3.13 11.94 27.02
CA ILE A 106 2.54 13.01 26.19
C ILE A 106 3.10 14.38 26.58
N LYS A 107 3.18 14.69 27.87
CA LYS A 107 3.64 16.00 28.36
C LYS A 107 5.12 16.25 28.15
N THR A 108 5.95 15.23 28.32
CA THR A 108 7.42 15.38 28.30
C THR A 108 8.06 14.85 27.03
N GLY A 109 7.29 14.28 26.11
CA GLY A 109 7.82 13.55 24.95
C GLY A 109 8.67 12.33 25.35
N ARG A 110 8.52 11.80 26.57
CA ARG A 110 9.36 10.69 27.04
C ARG A 110 9.04 9.45 26.24
N VAL A 111 10.04 8.88 25.56
CA VAL A 111 9.78 7.77 24.65
C VAL A 111 9.52 6.48 25.42
N PRO A 112 8.53 5.67 24.97
CA PRO A 112 8.34 4.33 25.50
C PRO A 112 9.50 3.39 25.23
N ASN A 113 9.63 2.38 26.10
CA ASN A 113 10.39 1.18 25.72
C ASN A 113 9.61 0.39 24.65
N LEU A 114 10.24 -0.61 24.04
CA LEU A 114 9.61 -1.38 22.96
C LEU A 114 8.36 -2.11 23.43
N ASP A 115 8.35 -2.67 24.64
CA ASP A 115 7.19 -3.40 25.18
C ASP A 115 5.96 -2.49 25.33
N HIS A 116 6.12 -1.29 25.90
CA HIS A 116 5.00 -0.34 26.00
C HIS A 116 4.56 0.17 24.63
N ALA A 117 5.50 0.42 23.72
CA ALA A 117 5.16 0.86 22.36
C ALA A 117 4.34 -0.21 21.62
N ASP A 118 4.74 -1.48 21.75
CA ASP A 118 4.05 -2.61 21.13
C ASP A 118 2.66 -2.83 21.75
N GLY A 119 2.54 -2.76 23.08
CA GLY A 119 1.25 -2.80 23.77
C GLY A 119 0.29 -1.70 23.30
N ILE A 120 0.79 -0.47 23.11
CA ILE A 120 0.00 0.65 22.59
C ILE A 120 -0.41 0.41 21.13
N ALA A 121 0.50 -0.05 20.28
CA ALA A 121 0.17 -0.35 18.88
C ALA A 121 -0.93 -1.42 18.80
N ARG A 122 -0.79 -2.51 19.56
CA ARG A 122 -1.76 -3.61 19.63
C ARG A 122 -3.11 -3.16 20.15
N PHE A 123 -3.16 -2.27 21.14
CA PHE A 123 -4.41 -1.68 21.62
C PHE A 123 -5.21 -1.01 20.49
N PHE A 124 -4.52 -0.32 19.57
CA PHE A 124 -5.14 0.31 18.40
C PHE A 124 -5.31 -0.62 17.19
N GLY A 125 -5.00 -1.92 17.33
CA GLY A 125 -5.08 -2.90 16.25
C GLY A 125 -3.93 -2.80 15.22
N GLU A 126 -2.86 -2.10 15.56
CA GLU A 126 -1.68 -1.92 14.70
C GLU A 126 -0.49 -2.77 15.18
N ARG A 127 0.52 -2.91 14.32
CA ARG A 127 1.80 -3.57 14.63
C ARG A 127 2.84 -2.55 15.10
N ILE A 128 3.86 -2.99 15.83
CA ILE A 128 4.97 -2.13 16.27
C ILE A 128 5.65 -1.38 15.10
N ASP A 129 5.74 -2.02 13.93
CA ASP A 129 6.26 -1.44 12.67
C ASP A 129 5.56 -0.12 12.30
N PHE A 130 4.27 0.02 12.64
CA PHE A 130 3.53 1.26 12.48
C PHE A 130 4.22 2.40 13.23
N LEU A 131 4.73 2.19 14.43
CA LEU A 131 5.35 3.22 15.26
C LEU A 131 6.82 3.48 14.92
N VAL A 132 7.57 2.44 14.53
CA VAL A 132 9.05 2.53 14.45
C VAL A 132 9.59 2.81 13.05
N ASP A 133 8.86 2.41 12.00
CA ASP A 133 9.40 2.44 10.65
C ASP A 133 9.71 3.86 10.17
N PRO A 134 10.79 4.08 9.41
CA PRO A 134 11.00 5.33 8.69
C PRO A 134 9.78 5.74 7.85
N PRO A 135 9.57 7.06 7.58
CA PRO A 135 8.39 7.51 6.85
C PRO A 135 8.24 6.86 5.47
N ALA A 136 9.33 6.76 4.71
CA ALA A 136 9.29 6.11 3.39
C ALA A 136 8.88 4.62 3.48
N GLU A 137 9.45 3.88 4.44
CA GLU A 137 9.12 2.45 4.65
C GLU A 137 7.69 2.26 5.15
N ALA A 138 7.21 3.16 6.01
CA ALA A 138 5.84 3.14 6.49
C ALA A 138 4.83 3.36 5.36
N LEU A 139 5.08 4.31 4.47
CA LEU A 139 4.23 4.53 3.30
C LEU A 139 4.33 3.38 2.29
N ASP A 140 5.54 2.89 2.00
CA ASP A 140 5.76 1.77 1.08
C ASP A 140 4.99 0.52 1.52
N ARG A 141 5.02 0.17 2.80
CA ARG A 141 4.19 -0.94 3.34
C ARG A 141 2.71 -0.77 3.04
N VAL A 142 2.16 0.45 3.14
CA VAL A 142 0.76 0.71 2.80
C VAL A 142 0.53 0.53 1.30
N LEU A 143 1.39 1.11 0.47
CA LEU A 143 1.28 1.02 -0.99
C LEU A 143 1.41 -0.41 -1.49
N GLN A 144 2.29 -1.22 -0.91
CA GLN A 144 2.42 -2.65 -1.22
C GLN A 144 1.14 -3.41 -0.88
N ARG A 145 0.52 -3.15 0.28
CA ARG A 145 -0.78 -3.77 0.64
C ARG A 145 -1.88 -3.39 -0.35
N ILE A 146 -1.94 -2.12 -0.75
CA ILE A 146 -2.88 -1.65 -1.78
C ILE A 146 -2.60 -2.36 -3.11
N HIS A 147 -1.34 -2.45 -3.52
CA HIS A 147 -0.94 -3.09 -4.76
C HIS A 147 -1.36 -4.57 -4.81
N VAL A 148 -1.10 -5.32 -3.75
CA VAL A 148 -1.53 -6.72 -3.63
C VAL A 148 -3.05 -6.84 -3.69
N GLY A 149 -3.79 -6.00 -2.95
CA GLY A 149 -5.25 -6.02 -3.00
C GLY A 149 -5.83 -5.67 -4.38
N LEU A 150 -5.17 -4.79 -5.14
CA LEU A 150 -5.55 -4.50 -6.53
C LEU A 150 -5.25 -5.68 -7.46
N LEU A 151 -4.16 -6.43 -7.22
CA LEU A 151 -3.85 -7.64 -7.99
C LEU A 151 -4.90 -8.73 -7.75
N GLU A 152 -5.27 -8.95 -6.49
CA GLU A 152 -6.32 -9.91 -6.11
C GLU A 152 -7.65 -9.55 -6.79
N GLN A 153 -8.09 -8.29 -6.72
CA GLN A 153 -9.32 -7.84 -7.40
C GLN A 153 -9.25 -7.99 -8.93
N ALA A 154 -8.07 -7.75 -9.52
CA ALA A 154 -7.87 -7.91 -10.97
C ALA A 154 -7.93 -9.38 -11.42
N VAL A 155 -7.56 -10.32 -10.54
CA VAL A 155 -7.69 -11.76 -10.74
C VAL A 155 -9.14 -12.18 -10.58
N GLU A 156 -9.81 -11.79 -9.48
CA GLU A 156 -11.22 -12.10 -9.23
C GLU A 156 -12.13 -11.65 -10.39
N ARG A 157 -11.88 -10.45 -10.93
CA ARG A 157 -12.61 -9.93 -12.09
C ARG A 157 -12.35 -10.75 -13.35
N GLN A 158 -11.10 -11.17 -13.57
CA GLN A 158 -10.78 -12.05 -14.69
C GLN A 158 -11.50 -13.39 -14.57
N ASP A 159 -11.50 -13.99 -13.38
CA ASP A 159 -12.19 -15.26 -13.14
C ASP A 159 -13.69 -15.13 -13.37
N ALA A 160 -14.31 -14.04 -12.93
CA ALA A 160 -15.72 -13.74 -13.19
C ALA A 160 -16.02 -13.61 -14.69
N ASP A 161 -15.14 -12.95 -15.46
CA ASP A 161 -15.26 -12.84 -16.91
C ASP A 161 -15.12 -14.21 -17.60
N VAL A 162 -14.15 -15.03 -17.20
CA VAL A 162 -13.97 -16.41 -17.70
C VAL A 162 -15.22 -17.25 -17.42
N HIS A 163 -15.76 -17.19 -16.20
CA HIS A 163 -17.01 -17.88 -15.85
C HIS A 163 -18.19 -17.39 -16.69
N ARG A 164 -18.31 -16.08 -16.94
CA ARG A 164 -19.32 -15.54 -17.84
C ARG A 164 -19.17 -16.10 -19.25
N PHE A 165 -17.96 -16.16 -19.78
CA PHE A 165 -17.73 -16.69 -21.14
C PHE A 165 -18.03 -18.18 -21.24
N LYS A 166 -17.70 -18.98 -20.22
CA LYS A 166 -18.06 -20.41 -20.15
C LYS A 166 -19.58 -20.63 -20.16
N ASN A 167 -20.31 -19.75 -19.49
CA ASN A 167 -21.76 -19.88 -19.33
C ASN A 167 -22.57 -19.20 -20.46
N ALA A 168 -21.97 -18.25 -21.17
CA ALA A 168 -22.52 -17.70 -22.40
C ALA A 168 -22.31 -18.72 -23.52
N GLY A 169 -23.34 -19.54 -23.79
CA GLY A 169 -23.35 -20.59 -24.81
C GLY A 169 -22.96 -20.12 -26.23
N PRO A 170 -23.05 -21.00 -27.25
CA PRO A 170 -22.63 -20.69 -28.61
C PRO A 170 -23.62 -19.71 -29.24
N ALA A 171 -23.36 -18.41 -29.11
CA ALA A 171 -24.06 -17.37 -29.85
C ALA A 171 -23.04 -16.62 -30.73
N ASP A 172 -23.34 -16.65 -32.02
CA ASP A 172 -22.47 -16.42 -33.17
C ASP A 172 -22.09 -14.94 -33.44
N ASP A 173 -22.16 -14.04 -32.45
CA ASP A 173 -22.04 -12.59 -32.72
C ASP A 173 -21.18 -11.77 -31.74
N VAL A 174 -20.50 -12.42 -30.78
CA VAL A 174 -19.65 -11.74 -29.76
C VAL A 174 -18.15 -11.87 -30.08
N MET A 175 -17.77 -12.19 -31.32
CA MET A 175 -16.34 -12.25 -31.70
C MET A 175 -15.72 -10.87 -31.95
N SER A 176 -16.53 -9.85 -32.29
CA SER A 176 -16.01 -8.51 -32.61
C SER A 176 -15.86 -7.56 -31.41
N GLU A 177 -16.55 -7.80 -30.29
CA GLU A 177 -16.47 -6.91 -29.11
C GLU A 177 -15.39 -7.34 -28.10
N LEU A 178 -14.95 -8.60 -28.14
CA LEU A 178 -13.93 -9.11 -27.24
C LEU A 178 -12.55 -8.74 -27.77
N GLY A 179 -11.84 -7.84 -27.08
CA GLY A 179 -10.41 -7.62 -27.33
C GLY A 179 -9.60 -8.93 -27.20
N VAL A 180 -8.31 -8.88 -27.56
CA VAL A 180 -7.40 -10.06 -27.61
C VAL A 180 -7.47 -10.93 -26.34
N VAL A 181 -7.61 -10.31 -25.17
CA VAL A 181 -7.71 -11.02 -23.88
C VAL A 181 -9.04 -11.77 -23.72
N GLY A 182 -10.16 -11.17 -24.14
CA GLY A 182 -11.48 -11.81 -24.08
C GLY A 182 -11.58 -12.99 -25.05
N ASN A 183 -10.99 -12.85 -26.24
CA ASN A 183 -10.89 -13.95 -27.21
C ASN A 183 -10.03 -15.10 -26.66
N ALA A 184 -8.85 -14.81 -26.09
CA ALA A 184 -7.99 -15.84 -25.49
C ALA A 184 -8.66 -16.55 -24.30
N ALA A 185 -9.36 -15.80 -23.43
CA ALA A 185 -10.08 -16.35 -22.28
C ALA A 185 -11.20 -17.32 -22.70
N ARG A 186 -11.93 -17.00 -23.77
CA ARG A 186 -12.98 -17.87 -24.33
C ARG A 186 -12.38 -19.10 -25.04
N CYS A 187 -11.29 -18.95 -25.80
CA CYS A 187 -10.63 -20.11 -26.40
C CYS A 187 -10.07 -21.08 -25.35
N LEU A 188 -9.57 -20.59 -24.22
CA LEU A 188 -9.09 -21.43 -23.12
C LEU A 188 -10.22 -22.04 -22.28
N ALA A 189 -11.42 -21.44 -22.30
CA ALA A 189 -12.55 -21.90 -21.50
C ALA A 189 -13.02 -23.32 -21.88
N ASP A 190 -12.91 -23.68 -23.16
CA ASP A 190 -13.33 -24.97 -23.71
C ASP A 190 -12.18 -26.00 -23.78
N VAL A 191 -10.97 -25.62 -23.36
CA VAL A 191 -9.79 -26.48 -23.42
C VAL A 191 -9.62 -27.23 -22.09
N PRO A 192 -9.46 -28.57 -22.10
CA PRO A 192 -9.18 -29.33 -20.89
C PRO A 192 -7.91 -28.85 -20.18
N ASP A 193 -7.90 -28.85 -18.84
CA ASP A 193 -6.77 -28.34 -18.03
C ASP A 193 -5.42 -28.97 -18.38
N GLU A 194 -5.41 -30.26 -18.69
CA GLU A 194 -4.23 -31.02 -19.15
C GLU A 194 -3.60 -30.40 -20.40
N THR A 195 -4.43 -29.82 -21.27
CA THR A 195 -4.03 -29.15 -22.53
C THR A 195 -3.79 -27.65 -22.33
N ALA A 196 -4.52 -27.00 -21.43
CA ALA A 196 -4.37 -25.58 -21.14
C ALA A 196 -3.06 -25.26 -20.41
N LYS A 197 -2.65 -26.10 -19.44
CA LYS A 197 -1.45 -25.88 -18.61
C LYS A 197 -0.16 -25.71 -19.42
N PRO A 198 0.18 -26.57 -20.41
CA PRO A 198 1.36 -26.38 -21.25
C PRO A 198 1.32 -25.08 -22.08
N ILE A 199 0.13 -24.72 -22.58
CA ILE A 199 -0.07 -23.51 -23.40
C ILE A 199 0.17 -22.26 -22.56
N VAL A 200 -0.40 -22.20 -21.35
CA VAL A 200 -0.19 -21.10 -20.41
C VAL A 200 1.29 -20.98 -20.05
N ALA A 201 1.96 -22.09 -19.71
CA ALA A 201 3.39 -22.09 -19.39
C ALA A 201 4.27 -21.60 -20.55
N LEU A 202 3.91 -21.95 -21.79
CA LEU A 202 4.61 -21.46 -22.98
C LEU A 202 4.43 -19.95 -23.16
N ILE A 203 3.20 -19.44 -23.01
CA ILE A 203 2.89 -18.01 -23.10
C ILE A 203 3.67 -17.24 -22.02
N GLU A 204 3.71 -17.72 -20.78
CA GLU A 204 4.47 -17.12 -19.69
C GLU A 204 5.98 -17.10 -19.97
N SER A 205 6.52 -18.19 -20.53
CA SER A 205 7.92 -18.27 -20.95
C SER A 205 8.27 -17.24 -22.02
N ILE A 206 7.43 -17.11 -23.05
CA ILE A 206 7.59 -16.12 -24.13
C ILE A 206 7.48 -14.69 -23.56
N ALA A 207 6.49 -14.43 -22.71
CA ALA A 207 6.28 -13.12 -22.10
C ALA A 207 7.45 -12.70 -21.20
N ARG A 208 8.01 -13.63 -20.43
CA ARG A 208 9.21 -13.41 -19.62
C ARG A 208 10.42 -13.07 -20.49
N ARG A 209 10.67 -13.87 -21.54
CA ARG A 209 11.77 -13.63 -22.48
C ARG A 209 11.67 -12.25 -23.15
N ALA A 210 10.47 -11.88 -23.60
CA ALA A 210 10.22 -10.58 -24.22
C ALA A 210 10.48 -9.39 -23.25
N ARG A 211 10.16 -9.55 -21.96
CA ARG A 211 10.48 -8.53 -20.95
C ARG A 211 11.98 -8.42 -20.71
N GLU A 212 12.68 -9.54 -20.65
CA GLU A 212 14.15 -9.59 -20.49
C GLU A 212 14.88 -8.98 -21.70
N ASP A 213 14.38 -9.24 -22.92
CA ASP A 213 14.92 -8.65 -24.15
C ASP A 213 14.73 -7.13 -24.16
N ARG A 214 13.53 -6.62 -23.83
CA ARG A 214 13.29 -5.17 -23.70
C ARG A 214 14.14 -4.51 -22.61
N ALA A 215 14.32 -5.20 -21.48
CA ALA A 215 15.17 -4.68 -20.40
C ALA A 215 16.64 -4.59 -20.82
N ARG A 216 17.11 -5.52 -21.67
CA ARG A 216 18.43 -5.45 -22.32
C ARG A 216 18.50 -4.30 -23.32
N GLU A 217 17.53 -4.16 -24.21
CA GLU A 217 17.48 -3.06 -25.19
C GLU A 217 17.49 -1.68 -24.53
N ILE A 218 16.75 -1.50 -23.44
CA ILE A 218 16.75 -0.24 -22.67
C ILE A 218 18.11 0.01 -22.03
N ARG A 219 18.76 -1.03 -21.48
CA ARG A 219 20.09 -0.91 -20.89
C ARG A 219 21.13 -0.55 -21.95
N ASP A 220 21.11 -1.23 -23.09
CA ASP A 220 22.02 -0.98 -24.21
C ASP A 220 21.79 0.42 -24.81
N ALA A 221 20.54 0.92 -24.83
CA ALA A 221 20.22 2.28 -25.26
C ALA A 221 20.70 3.36 -24.26
N LEU A 222 20.71 3.05 -22.96
CA LEU A 222 21.24 3.94 -21.92
C LEU A 222 22.78 3.94 -21.89
N ASP A 223 23.41 2.82 -22.25
CA ASP A 223 24.86 2.64 -22.28
C ASP A 223 25.48 3.05 -23.64
N ALA A 224 24.68 3.46 -24.63
CA ALA A 224 25.15 3.90 -25.94
C ALA A 224 25.93 5.22 -25.86
N PRO A 225 27.25 5.25 -26.20
CA PRO A 225 28.04 6.47 -26.15
C PRO A 225 27.75 7.34 -27.38
N GLY A 226 26.87 8.35 -27.22
CA GLY A 226 26.68 9.35 -28.27
C GLY A 226 25.41 10.19 -28.20
N ALA A 227 25.22 10.99 -27.16
CA ALA A 227 24.31 12.15 -27.21
C ALA A 227 24.69 13.23 -26.18
N THR A 228 25.95 13.65 -26.16
CA THR A 228 26.31 14.96 -25.59
C THR A 228 27.49 15.54 -26.35
N LYS A 229 27.20 16.05 -27.55
CA LYS A 229 27.96 17.13 -28.21
C LYS A 229 27.14 17.68 -29.39
N ALA A 230 26.54 18.85 -29.16
CA ALA A 230 26.20 19.91 -30.12
C ALA A 230 25.62 21.04 -29.24
N GLU A 231 26.50 21.92 -28.76
CA GLU A 231 26.69 23.32 -29.20
C GLU A 231 25.79 24.29 -28.43
#